data_AF-A0A7Y2MVX5-F1
#
_entry.id   AF-A0A7Y2MVX5-F1
#
_cell.length_a   1.000
_cell.length_b   1.000
_cell.length_c   1.000
_cell.angle_alpha   90.00
_cell.angle_beta   90.00
_cell.angle_gamma   90.00
#
_symmetry.space_group_name_H-M   'P 1'
#
loop_
_entity.id
_entity.type
_entity.pdbx_description
1 polymer ?
#
loop_
_entity_poly.entity_id
_entity_poly.type
_entity_poly.pdbx_seq_one_letter_code
_entity_poly.pdbx_strand_id
1 'polypeptide(L)'
;MPSPARSSRTYSRLGPAGLVAALALVASGPFTPRPAAAQTPVAVPPDAPARYHPLPSVRAQAEEMQGWVEARVERVLPALMAEYDVDMWILSMREYGEDPVFWSIISPTTFAARRRSIYIFTRQDDGSVERLALGGSSQGGLFEIYRSARPAPTGEQAELWGNEQWRLLNEVVSDRDPGNIVLNIDDTWAFADGLASGEREALEEALGEKY
;
A
#
# COMPACT_ATOMS: atom_id res chain seq x y z
N MET A 1 41.87 26.22 11.17
CA MET A 1 40.55 25.70 11.56
C MET A 1 40.70 24.23 11.92
N PRO A 2 40.57 23.82 13.18
CA PRO A 2 40.65 22.40 13.56
C PRO A 2 39.27 21.73 13.61
N SER A 3 39.30 20.44 13.28
CA SER A 3 38.22 19.44 13.14
C SER A 3 37.42 19.18 14.44
N PRO A 4 36.13 18.79 14.38
CA PRO A 4 35.37 18.38 15.56
C PRO A 4 35.80 16.99 16.06
N ALA A 5 36.06 16.92 17.37
CA ALA A 5 36.54 15.74 18.08
C ALA A 5 35.51 14.59 18.07
N ARG A 6 35.98 13.39 17.71
CA ARG A 6 35.28 12.12 17.99
C ARG A 6 35.25 11.87 19.50
N SER A 7 34.06 11.84 20.08
CA SER A 7 33.83 11.33 21.44
C SER A 7 34.09 9.82 21.47
N SER A 8 35.20 9.41 22.08
CA SER A 8 35.46 8.02 22.43
C SER A 8 34.65 7.64 23.68
N ARG A 9 33.59 6.84 23.51
CA ARG A 9 32.90 6.21 24.65
C ARG A 9 33.76 5.08 25.21
N THR A 10 34.31 5.30 26.40
CA THR A 10 35.00 4.30 27.20
C THR A 10 33.99 3.29 27.71
N TYR A 11 34.06 2.03 27.25
CA TYR A 11 33.28 0.94 27.83
C TYR A 11 33.94 0.49 29.15
N SER A 12 33.28 0.77 30.27
CA SER A 12 33.57 0.17 31.57
C SER A 12 33.24 -1.32 31.52
N ARG A 13 34.23 -2.18 31.72
CA ARG A 13 34.03 -3.62 31.95
C ARG A 13 33.56 -3.82 33.39
N LEU A 14 32.27 -4.07 33.61
CA LEU A 14 31.79 -4.65 34.86
C LEU A 14 32.04 -6.17 34.85
N GLY A 15 32.68 -6.66 35.92
CA GLY A 15 32.94 -8.09 36.17
C GLY A 15 31.68 -8.87 36.55
N PRO A 16 31.79 -10.22 36.64
CA PRO A 16 30.63 -11.09 36.80
C PRO A 16 30.23 -11.14 38.28
N ALA A 17 29.25 -10.32 38.66
CA ALA A 17 28.52 -10.50 39.91
C ALA A 17 27.22 -11.27 39.59
N GLY A 18 27.09 -12.47 40.16
CA GLY A 18 26.05 -13.44 39.85
C GLY A 18 24.63 -12.88 40.00
N LEU A 19 23.87 -12.95 38.91
CA LEU A 19 22.42 -12.78 38.96
C LEU A 19 21.82 -14.15 39.29
N VAL A 20 21.36 -14.31 40.54
CA VAL A 20 20.54 -15.45 40.95
C VAL A 20 19.21 -15.34 40.21
N ALA A 21 18.96 -16.25 39.27
CA ALA A 21 17.67 -16.39 38.62
C ALA A 21 16.66 -16.94 39.63
N ALA A 22 15.79 -16.07 40.16
CA ALA A 22 14.59 -16.50 40.85
C ALA A 22 13.57 -16.95 39.79
N LEU A 23 13.51 -18.26 39.51
CA LEU A 23 12.37 -18.84 38.80
C LEU A 23 11.13 -18.67 39.68
N ALA A 24 10.27 -17.70 39.33
CA ALA A 24 8.92 -17.65 39.86
C ALA A 24 8.13 -18.81 39.23
N LEU A 25 7.90 -19.86 40.03
CA LEU A 25 6.94 -20.91 39.69
C LEU A 25 5.55 -20.24 39.65
N VAL A 26 5.06 -19.89 38.47
CA VAL A 26 3.66 -19.50 38.30
C VAL A 26 2.84 -20.75 38.53
N ALA A 27 2.17 -20.83 39.68
CA ALA A 27 1.24 -21.91 39.97
C ALA A 27 0.10 -21.84 38.94
N SER A 28 0.11 -22.77 38.00
CA SER A 28 -0.98 -23.01 37.05
C SER A 28 -2.19 -23.55 37.79
N GLY A 29 -2.95 -22.67 38.46
CA GLY A 29 -4.28 -23.01 38.93
C GLY A 29 -5.16 -23.43 37.75
N PRO A 30 -6.16 -24.31 37.94
CA PRO A 30 -7.06 -24.68 36.87
C PRO A 30 -7.76 -23.43 36.33
N PHE A 31 -7.50 -23.12 35.06
CA PHE A 31 -8.24 -22.10 34.32
C PHE A 31 -9.69 -22.56 34.24
N THR A 32 -10.54 -22.01 35.11
CA THR A 32 -11.99 -22.17 35.00
C THR A 32 -12.47 -21.07 34.04
N PRO A 33 -12.95 -21.42 32.83
CA PRO A 33 -13.49 -20.42 31.93
C PRO A 33 -14.69 -19.78 32.62
N ARG A 34 -14.57 -18.50 32.96
CA ARG A 34 -15.69 -17.71 33.44
C ARG A 34 -16.70 -17.64 32.29
N PRO A 35 -17.97 -18.01 32.50
CA PRO A 35 -18.98 -17.87 31.45
C PRO A 35 -19.01 -16.40 31.02
N ALA A 36 -18.77 -16.16 29.73
CA ALA A 36 -18.89 -14.84 29.15
C ALA A 36 -20.37 -14.44 29.19
N ALA A 37 -20.74 -13.61 30.16
CA ALA A 37 -22.03 -12.94 30.14
C ALA A 37 -21.94 -11.80 29.13
N ALA A 38 -22.73 -11.87 28.07
CA ALA A 38 -22.88 -10.75 27.14
C ALA A 38 -23.45 -9.54 27.88
N GLN A 39 -22.99 -8.34 27.54
CA GLN A 39 -23.55 -7.10 28.07
C GLN A 39 -25.01 -6.98 27.65
N THR A 40 -25.88 -6.60 28.59
CA THR A 40 -27.29 -6.32 28.27
C THR A 40 -27.35 -5.15 27.28
N PRO A 41 -28.08 -5.27 26.15
CA PRO A 41 -28.19 -4.19 25.19
C PRO A 41 -28.78 -2.94 25.86
N VAL A 42 -28.08 -1.81 25.75
CA VAL A 42 -28.51 -0.54 26.38
C VAL A 42 -29.73 0.07 25.65
N ALA A 43 -29.92 -0.27 24.38
CA ALA A 43 -30.89 0.38 23.49
C ALA A 43 -31.98 -0.55 22.93
N VAL A 44 -32.10 -1.78 23.44
CA VAL A 44 -33.10 -2.75 22.95
C VAL A 44 -34.07 -3.09 24.09
N PRO A 45 -35.39 -2.89 23.92
CA PRO A 45 -36.38 -3.31 24.90
C PRO A 45 -36.23 -4.80 25.25
N PRO A 46 -36.41 -5.20 26.52
CA PRO A 46 -36.20 -6.59 26.96
C PRO A 46 -37.09 -7.62 26.25
N ASP A 47 -38.23 -7.17 25.74
CA ASP A 47 -39.28 -7.93 25.08
C ASP A 47 -39.28 -7.77 23.55
N ALA A 48 -38.34 -7.00 22.99
CA ALA A 48 -38.24 -6.84 21.56
C ALA A 48 -37.88 -8.18 20.89
N PRO A 49 -38.65 -8.65 19.88
CA PRO A 49 -38.31 -9.86 19.15
C PRO A 49 -36.97 -9.66 18.43
N ALA A 50 -36.14 -10.71 18.41
CA ALA A 50 -34.89 -10.69 17.65
C ALA A 50 -35.19 -10.40 16.18
N ARG A 51 -34.62 -9.30 15.65
CA ARG A 51 -34.68 -8.96 14.23
C ARG A 51 -33.33 -9.28 13.60
N TYR A 52 -33.34 -10.24 12.69
CA TYR A 52 -32.16 -10.56 11.89
C TYR A 52 -32.18 -9.72 10.63
N HIS A 53 -31.18 -8.87 10.46
CA HIS A 53 -30.93 -8.17 9.20
C HIS A 53 -29.88 -8.98 8.44
N PRO A 54 -30.27 -9.76 7.41
CA PRO A 54 -29.30 -10.49 6.62
C PRO A 54 -28.39 -9.49 5.92
N LEU A 55 -27.08 -9.77 5.93
CA LEU A 55 -26.14 -9.01 5.11
C LEU A 55 -26.45 -9.25 3.63
N PRO A 56 -26.17 -8.28 2.75
CA PRO A 56 -26.22 -8.51 1.31
C PRO A 56 -25.33 -9.68 0.89
N SER A 57 -25.59 -10.27 -0.28
CA SER A 57 -24.67 -11.27 -0.84
C SER A 57 -23.27 -10.69 -1.02
N VAL A 58 -22.23 -11.53 -1.00
CA VAL A 58 -20.84 -11.07 -1.22
C VAL A 58 -20.64 -10.35 -2.55
N ARG A 59 -21.46 -10.66 -3.58
CA ARG A 59 -21.44 -9.94 -4.86
C ARG A 59 -21.99 -8.52 -4.73
N ALA A 60 -23.13 -8.37 -4.05
CA ALA A 60 -23.72 -7.06 -3.78
C ALA A 60 -22.81 -6.21 -2.87
N GLN A 61 -22.13 -6.83 -1.90
CA GLN A 61 -21.12 -6.14 -1.09
C GLN A 61 -19.94 -5.68 -1.95
N ALA A 62 -19.44 -6.51 -2.87
CA ALA A 62 -18.36 -6.14 -3.77
C ALA A 62 -18.76 -5.00 -4.72
N GLU A 63 -20.00 -4.97 -5.22
CA GLU A 63 -20.52 -3.87 -6.04
C GLU A 63 -20.52 -2.55 -5.25
N GLU A 64 -21.00 -2.56 -4.01
CA GLU A 64 -21.00 -1.37 -3.14
C GLU A 64 -19.57 -0.89 -2.82
N MET A 65 -18.68 -1.82 -2.46
CA MET A 65 -17.28 -1.52 -2.17
C MET A 65 -16.55 -0.97 -3.39
N GLN A 66 -16.84 -1.49 -4.58
CA GLN A 66 -16.29 -0.98 -5.85
C GLN A 66 -16.69 0.49 -6.05
N GLY A 67 -17.97 0.85 -5.81
CA GLY A 67 -18.44 2.23 -5.88
C GLY A 67 -17.73 3.17 -4.87
N TRP A 68 -17.33 2.67 -3.70
CA TRP A 68 -16.56 3.47 -2.74
C TRP A 68 -15.12 3.70 -3.20
N VAL A 69 -14.49 2.71 -3.82
CA VAL A 69 -13.13 2.86 -4.38
C VAL A 69 -13.16 3.82 -5.58
N GLU A 70 -14.16 3.71 -6.45
CA GLU A 70 -14.40 4.66 -7.55
C GLU A 70 -14.52 6.08 -7.01
N ALA A 71 -15.39 6.32 -6.02
CA ALA A 71 -15.57 7.64 -5.42
C ALA A 71 -14.26 8.20 -4.82
N ARG A 72 -13.43 7.34 -4.20
CA ARG A 72 -12.13 7.75 -3.64
C ARG A 72 -11.17 8.19 -4.76
N VAL A 73 -11.02 7.36 -5.78
CA VAL A 73 -10.04 7.59 -6.84
C VAL A 73 -10.49 8.72 -7.79
N GLU A 74 -11.79 8.95 -7.97
CA GLU A 74 -12.32 9.96 -8.90
C GLU A 74 -12.59 11.32 -8.26
N ARG A 75 -12.71 11.39 -6.93
CA ARG A 75 -13.05 12.64 -6.24
C ARG A 75 -12.01 13.05 -5.21
N VAL A 76 -11.58 12.11 -4.36
CA VAL A 76 -10.65 12.41 -3.26
C VAL A 76 -9.23 12.54 -3.79
N LEU A 77 -8.77 11.60 -4.60
CA LEU A 77 -7.40 11.62 -5.11
C LEU A 77 -7.07 12.87 -5.95
N PRO A 78 -7.91 13.31 -6.93
CA PRO A 78 -7.63 14.54 -7.67
C PRO A 78 -7.54 15.77 -6.77
N ALA A 79 -8.42 15.87 -5.77
CA ALA A 79 -8.40 16.99 -4.81
C ALA A 79 -7.10 17.00 -3.99
N LEU A 80 -6.63 15.84 -3.51
CA LEU A 80 -5.37 15.73 -2.78
C LEU A 80 -4.17 16.04 -3.67
N MET A 81 -4.14 15.51 -4.89
CA MET A 81 -3.04 15.79 -5.82
C MET A 81 -2.97 17.28 -6.14
N ALA A 82 -4.11 17.96 -6.32
CA ALA A 82 -4.14 19.41 -6.50
C ALA A 82 -3.71 20.19 -5.25
N GLU A 83 -4.19 19.80 -4.06
CA GLU A 83 -3.88 20.47 -2.78
C GLU A 83 -2.38 20.43 -2.46
N TYR A 84 -1.72 19.30 -2.71
CA TYR A 84 -0.31 19.09 -2.37
C TYR A 84 0.65 19.30 -3.55
N ASP A 85 0.16 19.90 -4.64
CA ASP A 85 0.94 20.16 -5.86
C ASP A 85 1.64 18.91 -6.44
N VAL A 86 0.95 17.76 -6.45
CA VAL A 86 1.46 16.51 -7.01
C VAL A 86 1.11 16.39 -8.49
N ASP A 87 2.13 16.39 -9.35
CA ASP A 87 1.95 16.18 -10.80
C ASP A 87 1.75 14.70 -11.12
N MET A 88 2.58 13.84 -10.50
CA MET A 88 2.50 12.40 -10.68
C MET A 88 2.70 11.67 -9.36
N TRP A 89 1.89 10.65 -9.12
CA TRP A 89 2.06 9.71 -8.01
C TRP A 89 2.26 8.30 -8.56
N ILE A 90 3.33 7.63 -8.13
CA ILE A 90 3.64 6.27 -8.55
C ILE A 90 3.54 5.33 -7.35
N LEU A 91 2.67 4.33 -7.47
CA LEU A 91 2.57 3.23 -6.52
C LEU A 91 3.16 1.96 -7.16
N SER A 92 4.37 1.58 -6.73
CA SER A 92 5.04 0.35 -7.17
C SER A 92 5.10 -0.67 -6.06
N MET A 93 4.71 -1.90 -6.35
CA MET A 93 4.74 -2.99 -5.38
C MET A 93 4.91 -4.36 -6.03
N ARG A 94 5.28 -5.34 -5.21
CA ARG A 94 5.43 -6.74 -5.59
C ARG A 94 4.33 -7.58 -4.95
N GLU A 95 4.02 -8.71 -5.58
CA GLU A 95 3.07 -9.69 -5.02
C GLU A 95 3.53 -10.15 -3.62
N TYR A 96 2.62 -10.10 -2.64
CA TYR A 96 2.86 -10.34 -1.21
C TYR A 96 3.73 -9.29 -0.49
N GLY A 97 4.07 -8.20 -1.17
CA GLY A 97 4.75 -7.04 -0.65
C GLY A 97 4.03 -5.77 -1.08
N GLU A 98 2.70 -5.77 -0.95
CA GLU A 98 1.85 -4.65 -1.31
C GLU A 98 2.08 -3.45 -0.40
N ASP A 99 2.09 -2.27 -1.01
CA ASP A 99 1.99 -1.02 -0.27
C ASP A 99 0.69 -0.98 0.56
N PRO A 100 0.69 -0.48 1.81
CA PRO A 100 -0.53 -0.41 2.62
C PRO A 100 -1.70 0.32 1.94
N VAL A 101 -1.43 1.33 1.11
CA VAL A 101 -2.43 2.08 0.34
C VAL A 101 -3.09 1.22 -0.71
N PHE A 102 -2.42 0.18 -1.23
CA PHE A 102 -2.94 -0.72 -2.27
C PHE A 102 -4.38 -1.14 -1.98
N TRP A 103 -4.65 -1.61 -0.75
CA TRP A 103 -5.96 -2.11 -0.32
C TRP A 103 -7.09 -1.07 -0.34
N SER A 104 -6.74 0.22 -0.42
CA SER A 104 -7.70 1.33 -0.51
C SER A 104 -7.98 1.78 -1.95
N ILE A 105 -7.22 1.32 -2.93
CA ILE A 105 -7.32 1.78 -4.33
C ILE A 105 -7.58 0.65 -5.34
N ILE A 106 -7.82 -0.57 -4.85
CA ILE A 106 -8.10 -1.74 -5.69
C ILE A 106 -9.56 -2.17 -5.68
N SER A 107 -9.93 -2.95 -6.70
CA SER A 107 -11.22 -3.64 -6.72
C SER A 107 -11.33 -4.61 -5.54
N PRO A 108 -12.51 -4.73 -4.90
CA PRO A 108 -12.75 -5.68 -3.82
C PRO A 108 -12.63 -7.15 -4.24
N THR A 109 -12.58 -7.41 -5.55
CA THR A 109 -12.37 -8.76 -6.11
C THR A 109 -10.90 -9.09 -6.34
N THR A 110 -9.98 -8.14 -6.13
CA THR A 110 -8.54 -8.36 -6.24
C THR A 110 -8.01 -8.98 -4.95
N PHE A 111 -7.34 -10.13 -5.10
CA PHE A 111 -6.76 -10.85 -3.97
C PHE A 111 -5.39 -10.32 -3.54
N ALA A 112 -4.53 -9.97 -4.49
CA ALA A 112 -3.16 -9.51 -4.27
C ALA A 112 -2.66 -8.72 -5.50
N ALA A 113 -1.54 -8.02 -5.37
CA ALA A 113 -0.81 -7.52 -6.54
C ALA A 113 -0.35 -8.70 -7.41
N ARG A 114 -0.14 -8.50 -8.72
CA ARG A 114 0.33 -9.57 -9.61
C ARG A 114 1.79 -9.37 -9.96
N ARG A 115 2.69 -10.24 -9.49
CA ARG A 115 4.16 -10.17 -9.65
C ARG A 115 4.79 -8.83 -9.29
N ARG A 116 4.64 -7.84 -10.17
CA ARG A 116 4.90 -6.41 -9.96
C ARG A 116 3.76 -5.62 -10.60
N SER A 117 3.14 -4.77 -9.81
CA SER A 117 2.11 -3.84 -10.27
C SER A 117 2.62 -2.43 -10.03
N ILE A 118 2.59 -1.59 -11.08
CA ILE A 118 2.92 -0.17 -10.98
C ILE A 118 1.68 0.59 -11.40
N TYR A 119 1.06 1.30 -10.46
CA TYR A 119 -0.02 2.23 -10.74
C TYR A 119 0.55 3.64 -10.84
N ILE A 120 0.20 4.34 -11.91
CA ILE A 120 0.65 5.70 -12.20
C ILE A 120 -0.58 6.58 -12.24
N PHE A 121 -0.55 7.62 -11.43
CA PHE A 121 -1.57 8.65 -11.37
C PHE A 121 -0.95 9.94 -11.89
N THR A 122 -1.48 10.50 -12.98
CA THR A 122 -0.99 11.76 -13.53
C THR A 122 -2.09 12.81 -13.51
N ARG A 123 -1.84 13.93 -12.83
CA ARG A 123 -2.74 15.07 -12.82
C ARG A 123 -2.78 15.73 -14.20
N GLN A 124 -3.98 16.04 -14.67
CA GLN A 124 -4.22 16.69 -15.95
C GLN A 124 -4.55 18.17 -15.75
N ASP A 125 -4.38 18.97 -16.81
CA ASP A 125 -4.66 20.42 -16.79
C ASP A 125 -6.13 20.75 -16.47
N ASP A 126 -7.05 19.83 -16.78
CA ASP A 126 -8.49 19.97 -16.48
C ASP A 126 -8.86 19.57 -15.04
N GLY A 127 -7.86 19.20 -14.22
CA GLY A 127 -8.03 18.76 -12.83
C GLY A 127 -8.42 17.30 -12.69
N SER A 128 -8.56 16.54 -13.79
CA SER A 128 -8.73 15.09 -13.74
C SER A 128 -7.40 14.38 -13.46
N VAL A 129 -7.47 13.07 -13.20
CA VAL A 129 -6.29 12.22 -12.98
C VAL A 129 -6.34 11.04 -13.94
N GLU A 130 -5.34 10.95 -14.80
CA GLU A 130 -5.06 9.76 -15.61
C GLU A 130 -4.60 8.62 -14.69
N ARG A 131 -5.07 7.40 -14.94
CA ARG A 131 -4.85 6.23 -14.08
C ARG A 131 -4.36 5.07 -14.93
N LEU A 132 -3.05 4.85 -14.95
CA LEU A 132 -2.43 3.78 -15.71
C LEU A 132 -2.00 2.63 -14.80
N ALA A 133 -2.12 1.41 -15.31
CA ALA A 133 -1.57 0.21 -14.70
C ALA A 133 -0.53 -0.42 -15.63
N LEU A 134 0.73 -0.45 -15.19
CA LEU A 134 1.78 -1.26 -15.79
C LEU A 134 1.83 -2.59 -15.03
N GLY A 135 1.39 -3.66 -15.69
CA GLY A 135 1.15 -4.94 -15.03
C GLY A 135 -0.15 -4.92 -14.20
N GLY A 136 -0.45 -6.03 -13.52
CA GLY A 136 -1.71 -6.15 -12.77
C GLY A 136 -2.96 -6.23 -13.67
N SER A 137 -4.08 -5.71 -13.17
CA SER A 137 -5.38 -5.68 -13.88
C SER A 137 -5.95 -4.27 -13.91
N SER A 138 -7.05 -4.06 -14.63
CA SER A 138 -7.76 -2.77 -14.66
C SER A 138 -8.48 -2.43 -13.36
N GLN A 139 -8.44 -3.32 -12.35
CA GLN A 139 -9.09 -3.16 -11.05
C GLN A 139 -10.59 -2.82 -11.19
N GLY A 140 -11.30 -3.56 -12.04
CA GLY A 140 -12.72 -3.31 -12.28
C GLY A 140 -13.01 -2.10 -13.16
N GLY A 141 -12.03 -1.60 -13.91
CA GLY A 141 -12.17 -0.43 -14.79
C GLY A 141 -11.63 0.88 -14.20
N LEU A 142 -11.03 0.83 -13.01
CA LEU A 142 -10.39 1.98 -12.35
C LEU A 142 -9.11 2.45 -13.05
N PHE A 143 -8.42 1.54 -13.74
CA PHE A 143 -7.15 1.81 -14.42
C PHE A 143 -7.19 1.36 -15.88
N GLU A 144 -6.59 2.16 -16.75
CA GLU A 144 -6.24 1.74 -18.09
C GLU A 144 -4.96 0.88 -18.04
N ILE A 145 -5.03 -0.33 -18.62
CA ILE A 145 -3.86 -1.21 -18.67
C ILE A 145 -2.95 -0.72 -19.79
N TYR A 146 -1.79 -0.21 -19.42
CA TYR A 146 -0.80 0.27 -20.38
C TYR A 146 0.18 -0.86 -20.73
N ARG A 147 0.33 -1.13 -22.03
CA ARG A 147 1.20 -2.20 -22.58
C ARG A 147 2.09 -1.61 -23.67
N SER A 148 3.30 -2.14 -23.84
CA SER A 148 4.13 -1.77 -24.99
C SER A 148 3.47 -2.25 -26.29
N ALA A 149 3.56 -1.44 -27.33
CA ALA A 149 3.17 -1.82 -28.70
C ALA A 149 4.18 -2.80 -29.36
N ARG A 150 5.26 -3.15 -28.66
CA ARG A 150 6.28 -4.07 -29.18
C ARG A 150 5.85 -5.51 -28.93
N PRO A 151 5.99 -6.42 -29.91
CA PRO A 151 5.68 -7.83 -29.71
C PRO A 151 6.55 -8.37 -28.58
N ALA A 152 5.94 -8.87 -27.50
CA ALA A 152 6.69 -9.63 -26.52
C ALA A 152 7.19 -10.93 -27.17
N PRO A 153 8.37 -11.46 -26.78
CA PRO A 153 8.89 -12.72 -27.31
C PRO A 153 7.93 -13.92 -27.15
N THR A 154 6.97 -13.79 -26.23
CA THR A 154 5.96 -14.79 -25.85
C THR A 154 4.53 -14.46 -26.33
N GLY A 155 4.37 -13.48 -27.24
CA GLY A 155 3.09 -13.10 -27.86
C GLY A 155 2.50 -11.79 -27.33
N GLU A 156 1.53 -11.21 -28.05
CA GLU A 156 0.89 -9.89 -27.76
C GLU A 156 0.26 -9.77 -26.36
N GLN A 157 0.04 -10.89 -25.67
CA GLN A 157 -0.56 -10.95 -24.32
C GLN A 157 0.43 -11.28 -23.21
N ALA A 158 1.73 -11.39 -23.50
CA ALA A 158 2.69 -11.69 -22.45
C ALA A 158 2.72 -10.55 -21.43
N GLU A 159 2.65 -10.91 -20.14
CA GLU A 159 2.91 -9.96 -19.07
C GLU A 159 4.28 -9.31 -19.28
N LEU A 160 4.39 -8.02 -18.94
CA LEU A 160 5.65 -7.28 -19.00
C LEU A 160 6.61 -7.89 -17.96
N TRP A 161 7.75 -8.42 -18.40
CA TRP A 161 8.70 -9.10 -17.52
C TRP A 161 9.95 -8.24 -17.33
N GLY A 162 10.39 -8.10 -16.07
CA GLY A 162 11.67 -7.49 -15.70
C GLY A 162 11.85 -6.07 -16.25
N ASN A 163 12.96 -5.85 -16.96
CA ASN A 163 13.40 -4.53 -17.45
C ASN A 163 12.40 -3.85 -18.41
N GLU A 164 11.52 -4.62 -19.07
CA GLU A 164 10.56 -4.03 -20.01
C GLU A 164 9.49 -3.19 -19.29
N GLN A 165 9.09 -3.58 -18.06
CA GLN A 165 8.13 -2.81 -17.27
C GLN A 165 8.75 -1.48 -16.80
N TRP A 166 10.02 -1.50 -16.41
CA TRP A 166 10.78 -0.30 -16.06
C TRP A 166 11.00 0.62 -17.26
N ARG A 167 11.29 0.04 -18.43
CA ARG A 167 11.40 0.80 -19.67
C ARG A 167 10.09 1.51 -20.03
N LEU A 168 8.95 0.83 -19.86
CA LEU A 168 7.64 1.42 -20.08
C LEU A 168 7.29 2.48 -19.06
N LEU A 169 7.69 2.29 -17.79
CA LEU A 169 7.58 3.34 -16.77
C LEU A 169 8.32 4.60 -17.23
N ASN A 170 9.57 4.46 -17.66
CA ASN A 170 10.37 5.57 -18.15
C ASN A 170 9.74 6.26 -19.38
N GLU A 171 9.15 5.49 -20.30
CA GLU A 171 8.42 6.00 -21.46
C GLU A 171 7.19 6.84 -21.03
N VAL A 172 6.34 6.30 -20.14
CA VAL A 172 5.17 7.02 -19.61
C VAL A 172 5.60 8.31 -18.91
N VAL A 173 6.60 8.24 -18.02
CA VAL A 173 7.07 9.41 -17.27
C VAL A 173 7.69 10.45 -18.21
N SER A 174 8.46 10.02 -19.22
CA SER A 174 9.06 10.93 -20.19
C SER A 174 8.02 11.61 -21.09
N ASP A 175 6.97 10.89 -21.48
CA ASP A 175 5.89 11.42 -22.31
C ASP A 175 5.03 12.46 -21.57
N ARG A 176 4.83 12.27 -20.26
CA ARG A 176 4.05 13.21 -19.43
C ARG A 176 4.88 14.36 -18.86
N ASP A 177 6.20 14.19 -18.75
CA ASP A 177 7.15 15.20 -18.25
C ASP A 177 6.69 15.92 -16.97
N PRO A 178 6.37 15.17 -15.89
CA PRO A 178 5.85 15.78 -14.67
C PRO A 178 6.92 16.65 -13.98
N GLY A 179 6.51 17.76 -13.38
CA GLY A 179 7.41 18.62 -12.60
C GLY A 179 7.84 17.98 -11.27
N ASN A 180 7.02 17.09 -10.71
CA ASN A 180 7.37 16.28 -9.54
C ASN A 180 6.71 14.88 -9.55
N ILE A 181 7.37 13.94 -8.87
CA ILE A 181 6.89 12.57 -8.69
C ILE A 181 6.87 12.26 -7.19
N VAL A 182 5.70 11.83 -6.70
CA VAL A 182 5.53 11.39 -5.31
C VAL A 182 5.59 9.86 -5.24
N LEU A 183 6.25 9.36 -4.18
CA LEU A 183 6.39 7.95 -3.83
C LEU A 183 5.99 7.74 -2.37
N ASN A 184 5.54 6.53 -2.04
CA ASN A 184 5.18 6.15 -0.67
C ASN A 184 6.42 5.74 0.15
N ILE A 185 7.19 6.75 0.57
CA ILE A 185 8.36 6.61 1.43
C ILE A 185 8.21 7.63 2.58
N ASP A 186 8.02 7.17 3.81
CA ASP A 186 7.79 8.07 4.96
C ASP A 186 8.37 7.46 6.25
N ASP A 187 9.14 8.23 7.02
CA ASP A 187 9.78 7.73 8.24
C ASP A 187 8.86 7.72 9.48
N THR A 188 7.68 8.31 9.36
CA THR A 188 6.75 8.60 10.46
C THR A 188 5.43 7.86 10.28
N TRP A 189 4.90 7.84 9.06
CA TRP A 189 3.58 7.31 8.74
C TRP A 189 3.69 5.97 8.03
N ALA A 190 3.50 4.89 8.79
CA ALA A 190 3.57 3.52 8.25
C ALA A 190 2.61 3.24 7.07
N PHE A 191 1.49 3.97 6.97
CA PHE A 191 0.56 3.84 5.84
C PHE A 191 1.02 4.56 4.56
N ALA A 192 2.06 5.39 4.65
CA ALA A 192 2.67 6.12 3.54
C ALA A 192 4.11 5.62 3.24
N ASP A 193 4.54 4.51 3.86
CA ASP A 193 5.90 3.93 3.75
C ASP A 193 5.89 2.51 3.19
N GLY A 194 5.13 2.30 2.11
CA GLY A 194 4.97 0.96 1.53
C GLY A 194 5.98 0.61 0.46
N LEU A 195 6.79 1.55 -0.03
CA LEU A 195 7.76 1.29 -1.09
C LEU A 195 8.99 0.56 -0.55
N ALA A 196 9.03 -0.76 -0.76
CA ALA A 196 10.15 -1.60 -0.35
C ALA A 196 11.49 -1.14 -0.96
N SER A 197 12.59 -1.24 -0.20
CA SER A 197 13.89 -0.69 -0.59
C SER A 197 14.39 -1.16 -1.97
N GLY A 198 14.31 -2.46 -2.26
CA GLY A 198 14.74 -2.98 -3.56
C GLY A 198 13.81 -2.58 -4.72
N GLU A 199 12.56 -2.26 -4.43
CA GLU A 199 11.63 -1.72 -5.43
C GLU A 199 11.92 -0.24 -5.69
N ARG A 200 12.21 0.52 -4.63
CA ARG A 200 12.69 1.91 -4.70
C ARG A 200 13.95 2.04 -5.55
N GLU A 201 14.99 1.25 -5.26
CA GLU A 201 16.26 1.30 -6.00
C GLU A 201 16.05 1.06 -7.51
N ALA A 202 15.24 0.05 -7.85
CA ALA A 202 14.95 -0.27 -9.25
C ALA A 202 14.08 0.80 -9.94
N LEU A 203 13.16 1.43 -9.21
CA LEU A 203 12.33 2.53 -9.70
C LEU A 203 13.19 3.78 -9.95
N GLU A 204 14.03 4.18 -9.00
CA GLU A 204 14.94 5.32 -9.13
C GLU A 204 15.93 5.12 -10.29
N GLU A 205 16.49 3.92 -10.44
CA GLU A 205 17.33 3.58 -11.60
C GLU A 205 16.57 3.72 -12.94
N ALA A 206 15.30 3.31 -12.97
CA ALA A 206 14.46 3.41 -14.16
C ALA A 206 14.08 4.85 -14.51
N LEU A 207 13.87 5.72 -13.52
CA LEU A 207 13.54 7.13 -13.73
C LEU A 207 14.77 7.95 -14.16
N GLY A 208 15.95 7.62 -13.62
CA GLY A 208 17.19 8.35 -13.86
C GLY A 208 17.24 9.70 -13.14
N GLU A 209 18.32 10.47 -13.36
CA GLU A 209 18.64 11.67 -12.58
C GLU A 209 17.76 12.90 -12.87
N LYS A 210 16.83 12.81 -13.84
CA LYS A 210 16.00 13.95 -14.24
C LYS A 210 14.99 14.35 -13.16
N TYR A 211 14.49 13.38 -12.39
CA TYR A 211 13.38 13.53 -11.44
C TYR A 211 13.85 13.23 -10.01
#